data_AF-A0A4V0ND03-F1
#
_entry.id   AF-A0A4V0ND03-F1
#
_cell.length_a   1.000
_cell.length_b   1.000
_cell.length_c   1.000
_cell.angle_alpha   90.00
_cell.angle_beta   90.00
_cell.angle_gamma   90.00
#
_symmetry.space_group_name_H-M   'P 1'
#
loop_
_entity.id
_entity.type
_entity.pdbx_description
1 polymer ?
#
loop_
_entity_poly.entity_id
_entity_poly.type
_entity_poly.pdbx_seq_one_letter_code
_entity_poly.pdbx_strand_id
1 'polypeptide(L)'
;MDVRSRFRSASKRLRDGFNDTRPTRDSRGKGTQREQILADELAKVLPTRYSLGQGEVVTFQNRASLECDIVIYNASVCPKLVLDAGHAVYPYETVYGVVQVKSELNAAELERAYKNIASVKSIVPNMNFTVGGAGFVSGFGPPRPVGVVFAYSAGRTLETVAQQVRTLDASLPDTSLRPDFIAILDEGIIGPTAALRESGSNRISWPSVAELNKIRPLGIHTWMRFCLQLTRELNSITLPPFELLRYLQMPDIVKKHRVRNHDRFARGKGAGAKSYKLTESAIEKIVADAVGPMMFRDYLSMKHIPNQGMSEKELDAPIWHYSPQGVTPPAATLPAPAPPAEAPDAAAPPPAAQPAAPRLPAAPDWPVFIDGQTYYVNLASLEEDDLVETDVPVADFFE
;
A
#
# COMPACT_ATOMS: atom_id res chain seq x y z
N MET A 1 -18.23 23.89 -33.77
CA MET A 1 -18.86 23.36 -32.54
C MET A 1 -18.01 23.82 -31.36
N ASP A 2 -18.56 24.59 -30.41
CA ASP A 2 -17.79 25.15 -29.28
C ASP A 2 -17.55 24.07 -28.20
N VAL A 3 -16.30 23.65 -27.99
CA VAL A 3 -15.95 22.67 -26.95
C VAL A 3 -16.40 23.12 -25.56
N ARG A 4 -16.38 24.43 -25.28
CA ARG A 4 -16.83 24.99 -24.00
C ARG A 4 -18.33 24.78 -23.80
N SER A 5 -19.14 24.71 -24.86
CA SER A 5 -20.57 24.44 -24.74
C SER A 5 -20.84 23.03 -24.22
N ARG A 6 -20.06 22.03 -24.64
CA ARG A 6 -20.16 20.65 -24.12
C ARG A 6 -19.88 20.57 -22.63
N PHE A 7 -18.83 21.24 -22.16
CA PHE A 7 -18.51 21.31 -20.72
C PHE A 7 -19.58 22.05 -19.92
N ARG A 8 -20.17 23.12 -20.47
CA ARG A 8 -21.31 23.81 -19.83
C ARG A 8 -22.53 22.88 -19.70
N SER A 9 -22.85 22.11 -20.75
CA SER A 9 -23.94 21.13 -20.69
C SER A 9 -23.70 20.03 -19.66
N ALA A 10 -22.45 19.58 -19.50
CA ALA A 10 -22.08 18.62 -18.44
C ALA A 10 -22.23 19.22 -17.04
N SER A 11 -21.74 20.45 -16.81
CA SER A 11 -21.93 21.16 -15.52
C SER A 11 -23.42 21.28 -15.18
N LYS A 12 -24.26 21.61 -16.18
CA LYS A 12 -25.72 21.67 -16.02
C LYS A 12 -26.31 20.31 -15.64
N ARG A 13 -25.93 19.20 -16.28
CA ARG A 13 -26.42 17.86 -15.93
C ARG A 13 -26.03 17.44 -14.51
N LEU A 14 -24.79 17.72 -14.10
CA LEU A 14 -24.35 17.50 -12.71
C LEU A 14 -25.21 18.29 -11.72
N ARG A 15 -25.48 19.57 -12.04
CA ARG A 15 -26.32 20.43 -11.21
C ARG A 15 -27.77 19.95 -11.14
N ASP A 16 -28.35 19.62 -12.28
CA ASP A 16 -29.73 19.15 -12.39
C ASP A 16 -29.89 17.84 -11.63
N GLY A 17 -29.01 16.86 -11.85
CA GLY A 17 -29.03 15.59 -11.12
C GLY A 17 -28.83 15.75 -9.60
N PHE A 18 -28.02 16.72 -9.17
CA PHE A 18 -27.91 17.06 -7.75
C PHE A 18 -29.20 17.65 -7.16
N ASN A 19 -29.88 18.51 -7.92
CA ASN A 19 -31.16 19.11 -7.52
C ASN A 19 -32.29 18.07 -7.48
N ASP A 20 -32.34 17.19 -8.47
CA ASP A 20 -33.36 16.14 -8.62
C ASP A 20 -33.29 15.09 -7.52
N THR A 21 -32.11 14.90 -6.92
CA THR A 21 -31.90 13.99 -5.79
C THR A 21 -32.25 14.61 -4.44
N ARG A 22 -32.48 15.94 -4.33
CA ARG A 22 -32.84 16.59 -3.05
C ARG A 22 -34.16 16.10 -2.43
N PRO A 23 -35.26 15.86 -3.20
CA PRO A 23 -36.56 15.47 -2.65
C PRO A 23 -36.64 14.03 -2.15
N THR A 24 -35.71 13.15 -2.54
CA THR A 24 -35.68 11.74 -2.10
C THR A 24 -35.63 11.66 -0.56
N ARG A 25 -36.23 10.65 0.08
CA ARG A 25 -36.25 10.55 1.56
C ARG A 25 -35.06 9.79 2.15
N ASP A 26 -34.51 8.84 1.41
CA ASP A 26 -33.36 8.04 1.83
C ASP A 26 -32.03 8.78 1.59
N SER A 27 -31.27 9.03 2.66
CA SER A 27 -29.98 9.72 2.59
C SER A 27 -28.89 8.87 1.93
N ARG A 28 -28.93 7.53 2.06
CA ARG A 28 -27.94 6.64 1.44
C ARG A 28 -28.15 6.57 -0.07
N GLY A 29 -29.38 6.32 -0.51
CA GLY A 29 -29.71 6.34 -1.94
C GLY A 29 -29.40 7.67 -2.63
N LYS A 30 -29.47 8.81 -1.93
CA LYS A 30 -29.03 10.12 -2.47
C LYS A 30 -27.54 10.17 -2.78
N GLY A 31 -26.71 9.67 -1.86
CA GLY A 31 -25.26 9.63 -2.02
C GLY A 31 -24.89 8.83 -3.26
N THR A 32 -25.33 7.58 -3.30
CA THR A 32 -25.06 6.65 -4.40
C THR A 32 -25.51 7.20 -5.76
N GLN A 33 -26.70 7.82 -5.85
CA GLN A 33 -27.14 8.44 -7.11
C GLN A 33 -26.23 9.59 -7.56
N ARG A 34 -25.77 10.43 -6.64
CA ARG A 34 -24.87 11.55 -6.95
C ARG A 34 -23.49 11.07 -7.38
N GLU A 35 -22.99 10.03 -6.72
CA GLU A 35 -21.73 9.38 -7.10
C GLU A 35 -21.83 8.79 -8.51
N GLN A 36 -22.94 8.10 -8.83
CA GLN A 36 -23.19 7.58 -10.17
C GLN A 36 -23.28 8.68 -11.23
N ILE A 37 -24.01 9.77 -10.96
CA ILE A 37 -24.13 10.92 -11.88
C ILE A 37 -22.74 11.50 -12.19
N LEU A 38 -21.88 11.66 -11.18
CA LEU A 38 -20.52 12.14 -11.37
C LEU A 38 -19.67 11.15 -12.17
N ALA A 39 -19.76 9.86 -11.86
CA ALA A 39 -19.06 8.80 -12.59
C ALA A 39 -19.46 8.77 -14.07
N ASP A 40 -20.75 8.89 -14.39
CA ASP A 40 -21.25 8.90 -15.76
C ASP A 40 -20.74 10.11 -16.55
N GLU A 41 -20.64 11.28 -15.93
CA GLU A 41 -20.08 12.47 -16.59
C GLU A 41 -18.56 12.39 -16.73
N LEU A 42 -17.86 11.80 -15.75
CA LEU A 42 -16.43 11.51 -15.86
C LEU A 42 -16.14 10.53 -17.00
N ALA A 43 -16.90 9.45 -17.13
CA ALA A 43 -16.74 8.44 -18.18
C ALA A 43 -16.87 9.02 -19.60
N LYS A 44 -17.65 10.09 -19.77
CA LYS A 44 -17.82 10.79 -21.06
C LYS A 44 -16.61 11.65 -21.44
N VAL A 45 -15.74 12.00 -20.48
CA VAL A 45 -14.63 12.96 -20.66
C VAL A 45 -13.27 12.29 -20.51
N LEU A 46 -13.14 11.31 -19.62
CA LEU A 46 -11.89 10.60 -19.39
C LEU A 46 -11.55 9.67 -20.59
N PRO A 47 -10.26 9.53 -20.94
CA PRO A 47 -9.82 8.53 -21.91
C PRO A 47 -10.30 7.11 -21.57
N THR A 48 -10.59 6.31 -22.60
CA THR A 48 -11.17 4.95 -22.45
C THR A 48 -10.30 3.95 -21.69
N ARG A 49 -9.01 4.25 -21.50
CA ARG A 49 -8.11 3.45 -20.63
C ARG A 49 -8.45 3.54 -19.14
N TYR A 50 -9.28 4.51 -18.75
CA TYR A 50 -9.73 4.69 -17.38
C TYR A 50 -11.14 4.13 -17.22
N SER A 51 -11.29 3.18 -16.32
CA SER A 51 -12.59 2.67 -15.88
C SER A 51 -12.92 3.24 -14.51
N LEU A 52 -14.22 3.33 -14.23
CA LEU A 52 -14.76 3.89 -13.00
C LEU A 52 -15.57 2.82 -12.28
N GLY A 53 -15.48 2.81 -10.96
CA GLY A 53 -16.28 1.92 -10.11
C GLY A 53 -16.31 2.42 -8.68
N GLN A 54 -17.05 1.75 -7.81
CA GLN A 54 -17.12 2.06 -6.37
C GLN A 54 -16.56 0.89 -5.57
N GLY A 55 -16.02 1.13 -4.38
CA GLY A 55 -15.54 0.06 -3.50
C GLY A 55 -14.22 0.39 -2.79
N GLU A 56 -13.47 -0.62 -2.40
CA GLU A 56 -12.26 -0.46 -1.57
C GLU A 56 -10.99 -0.75 -2.37
N VAL A 57 -9.90 -0.07 -2.01
CA VAL A 57 -8.57 -0.38 -2.54
C VAL A 57 -7.85 -1.30 -1.56
N VAL A 58 -7.24 -2.36 -2.07
CA VAL A 58 -6.51 -3.34 -1.28
C VAL A 58 -5.08 -3.53 -1.76
N THR A 59 -4.25 -4.11 -0.91
CA THR A 59 -2.87 -4.47 -1.26
C THR A 59 -2.57 -5.91 -0.92
N PHE A 60 -1.55 -6.49 -1.57
CA PHE A 60 -1.04 -7.82 -1.26
C PHE A 60 -0.48 -7.97 0.17
N GLN A 61 -0.40 -6.88 0.95
CA GLN A 61 -0.08 -6.92 2.38
C GLN A 61 -1.33 -7.06 3.26
N ASN A 62 -2.47 -7.43 2.66
CA ASN A 62 -3.79 -7.54 3.27
C ASN A 62 -4.29 -6.21 3.90
N ARG A 63 -3.80 -5.06 3.40
CA ARG A 63 -4.29 -3.75 3.81
C ARG A 63 -5.45 -3.33 2.92
N ALA A 64 -6.42 -2.64 3.50
CA ALA A 64 -7.59 -2.11 2.80
C ALA A 64 -7.79 -0.63 3.14
N SER A 65 -8.29 0.13 2.18
CA SER A 65 -8.74 1.51 2.38
C SER A 65 -10.14 1.54 2.97
N LEU A 66 -10.62 2.72 3.33
CA LEU A 66 -12.06 2.95 3.47
C LEU A 66 -12.74 2.88 2.09
N GLU A 67 -14.06 2.71 2.09
CA GLU A 67 -14.88 2.72 0.89
C GLU A 67 -14.70 4.02 0.09
N CYS A 68 -14.47 3.89 -1.21
CA CYS A 68 -14.24 4.98 -2.14
C CYS A 68 -15.46 5.14 -3.06
N ASP A 69 -16.01 6.34 -3.08
CA ASP A 69 -17.17 6.69 -3.91
C ASP A 69 -16.92 6.48 -5.40
N ILE A 70 -15.71 6.83 -5.88
CA ILE A 70 -15.26 6.58 -7.25
C ILE A 70 -13.79 6.17 -7.23
N VAL A 71 -13.50 4.97 -7.73
CA VAL A 71 -12.18 4.44 -8.03
C VAL A 71 -11.93 4.55 -9.53
N ILE A 72 -10.80 5.13 -9.92
CA ILE A 72 -10.34 5.25 -11.30
C ILE A 72 -9.25 4.21 -11.52
N TYR A 73 -9.53 3.18 -12.30
CA TYR A 73 -8.67 2.01 -12.41
C TYR A 73 -8.47 1.55 -13.86
N ASN A 74 -7.52 0.62 -14.06
CA ASN A 74 -7.27 -0.03 -15.32
C ASN A 74 -8.03 -1.37 -15.42
N ALA A 75 -9.17 -1.38 -16.11
CA ALA A 75 -9.97 -2.61 -16.31
C ALA A 75 -9.32 -3.67 -17.21
N SER A 76 -8.29 -3.31 -17.99
CA SER A 76 -7.57 -4.31 -18.81
C SER A 76 -6.67 -5.23 -17.99
N VAL A 77 -6.34 -4.84 -16.75
CA VAL A 77 -5.45 -5.57 -15.84
C VAL A 77 -6.18 -6.03 -14.57
N CYS A 78 -7.18 -5.27 -14.10
CA CYS A 78 -7.93 -5.61 -12.90
C CYS A 78 -8.74 -6.92 -13.07
N PRO A 79 -8.57 -7.92 -12.18
CA PRO A 79 -9.34 -9.15 -12.26
C PRO A 79 -10.83 -8.88 -12.05
N LYS A 80 -11.68 -9.46 -12.89
CA LYS A 80 -13.14 -9.33 -12.73
C LYS A 80 -13.67 -10.04 -11.48
N LEU A 81 -12.92 -11.02 -10.96
CA LEU A 81 -13.33 -11.85 -9.82
C LEU A 81 -13.43 -11.08 -8.50
N VAL A 82 -12.77 -9.91 -8.42
CA VAL A 82 -12.84 -9.01 -7.25
C VAL A 82 -13.89 -7.90 -7.42
N LEU A 83 -14.60 -7.86 -8.55
CA LEU A 83 -15.64 -6.89 -8.85
C LEU A 83 -17.02 -7.53 -8.57
N ASP A 84 -17.42 -7.62 -7.30
CA ASP A 84 -18.77 -8.05 -6.93
C ASP A 84 -19.78 -6.91 -7.12
N ALA A 85 -21.04 -7.25 -7.43
CA ALA A 85 -22.11 -6.28 -7.69
C ALA A 85 -22.49 -5.44 -6.45
N GLY A 86 -22.15 -5.91 -5.25
CA GLY A 86 -22.41 -5.21 -3.99
C GLY A 86 -21.20 -4.52 -3.36
N HIS A 87 -19.99 -5.07 -3.54
CA HIS A 87 -18.75 -4.52 -2.97
C HIS A 87 -17.54 -4.91 -3.83
N ALA A 88 -17.04 -3.98 -4.64
CA ALA A 88 -15.87 -4.24 -5.46
C ALA A 88 -14.58 -3.93 -4.70
N VAL A 89 -13.56 -4.74 -4.96
CA VAL A 89 -12.24 -4.63 -4.35
C VAL A 89 -11.21 -4.42 -5.46
N TYR A 90 -10.40 -3.37 -5.33
CA TYR A 90 -9.43 -2.98 -6.36
C TYR A 90 -8.00 -3.16 -5.85
N PRO A 91 -7.21 -4.07 -6.44
CA PRO A 91 -5.77 -4.13 -6.19
C PRO A 91 -5.12 -2.79 -6.49
N TYR A 92 -4.30 -2.26 -5.57
CA TYR A 92 -3.71 -0.92 -5.71
C TYR A 92 -2.86 -0.77 -6.98
N GLU A 93 -2.28 -1.86 -7.48
CA GLU A 93 -1.51 -1.89 -8.74
C GLU A 93 -2.36 -1.52 -9.95
N THR A 94 -3.70 -1.57 -9.84
CA THR A 94 -4.64 -1.26 -10.91
C THR A 94 -5.23 0.14 -10.81
N VAL A 95 -5.00 0.85 -9.71
CA VAL A 95 -5.70 2.09 -9.35
C VAL A 95 -4.86 3.32 -9.70
N TYR A 96 -5.39 4.19 -10.56
CA TYR A 96 -4.80 5.49 -10.87
C TYR A 96 -5.19 6.57 -9.86
N GLY A 97 -6.39 6.50 -9.31
CA GLY A 97 -6.89 7.55 -8.41
C GLY A 97 -8.26 7.24 -7.82
N VAL A 98 -8.67 8.09 -6.91
CA VAL A 98 -9.96 8.05 -6.22
C VAL A 98 -10.56 9.45 -6.13
N VAL A 99 -11.89 9.53 -6.18
CA VAL A 99 -12.64 10.78 -5.99
C VAL A 99 -13.65 10.56 -4.87
N GLN A 100 -13.52 11.35 -3.81
CA GLN A 100 -14.53 11.43 -2.75
C GLN A 100 -15.57 12.49 -3.11
N VAL A 101 -16.83 12.10 -3.20
CA VAL A 101 -17.97 12.92 -3.57
C VAL A 101 -18.68 13.45 -2.31
N LYS A 102 -18.97 14.74 -2.30
CA LYS A 102 -19.73 15.39 -1.23
C LYS A 102 -20.90 16.18 -1.79
N SER A 103 -22.04 16.03 -1.15
CA SER A 103 -23.23 16.80 -1.50
C SER A 103 -23.06 18.26 -1.11
N GLU A 104 -22.65 18.48 0.13
CA GLU A 104 -22.33 19.80 0.67
C GLU A 104 -21.04 19.72 1.48
N LEU A 105 -20.06 20.56 1.15
CA LEU A 105 -18.74 20.52 1.78
C LEU A 105 -18.67 21.43 3.02
N ASN A 106 -19.22 20.97 4.14
CA ASN A 106 -18.99 21.59 5.44
C ASN A 106 -17.65 21.16 6.07
N ALA A 107 -17.33 21.67 7.28
CA ALA A 107 -16.06 21.40 7.94
C ALA A 107 -15.83 19.92 8.29
N ALA A 108 -16.85 19.24 8.82
CA ALA A 108 -16.78 17.83 9.18
C ALA A 108 -16.67 16.92 7.94
N GLU A 109 -17.40 17.25 6.88
CA GLU A 109 -17.33 16.49 5.62
C GLU A 109 -15.98 16.63 4.92
N LEU A 110 -15.32 17.79 5.01
CA LEU A 110 -13.96 17.93 4.51
C LEU A 110 -12.97 17.06 5.30
N GLU A 111 -13.08 17.03 6.62
CA GLU A 111 -12.23 16.18 7.46
C GLU A 111 -12.44 14.69 7.14
N ARG A 112 -13.69 14.26 6.98
CA ARG A 112 -14.02 12.89 6.56
C ARG A 112 -13.43 12.57 5.18
N ALA A 113 -13.52 13.50 4.24
CA ALA A 113 -12.94 13.31 2.91
C ALA A 113 -11.41 13.20 2.96
N TYR A 114 -10.75 13.99 3.80
CA TYR A 114 -9.30 13.85 4.07
C TYR A 114 -8.96 12.46 4.61
N LYS A 115 -9.71 11.95 5.59
CA LYS A 115 -9.51 10.61 6.16
C LYS A 115 -9.68 9.51 5.11
N ASN A 116 -10.70 9.59 4.26
CA ASN A 116 -10.91 8.63 3.17
C ASN A 116 -9.75 8.62 2.18
N ILE A 117 -9.32 9.79 1.68
CA ILE A 117 -8.19 9.89 0.76
C ILE A 117 -6.89 9.39 1.41
N ALA A 118 -6.63 9.77 2.68
CA ALA A 118 -5.47 9.31 3.42
C ALA A 118 -5.48 7.78 3.61
N SER A 119 -6.65 7.16 3.81
CA SER A 119 -6.77 5.70 3.93
C SER A 119 -6.27 4.98 2.67
N VAL A 120 -6.57 5.49 1.48
CA VAL A 120 -6.07 4.93 0.21
C VAL A 120 -4.57 5.15 0.06
N LYS A 121 -4.09 6.36 0.35
CA LYS A 121 -2.68 6.69 0.13
C LYS A 121 -1.72 6.03 1.13
N SER A 122 -2.19 5.77 2.35
CA SER A 122 -1.38 5.17 3.42
C SER A 122 -1.17 3.65 3.28
N ILE A 123 -2.04 2.96 2.55
CA ILE A 123 -1.90 1.52 2.31
C ILE A 123 -0.95 1.19 1.15
N VAL A 124 -0.70 2.14 0.25
CA VAL A 124 0.15 1.95 -0.93
C VAL A 124 1.59 1.70 -0.47
N PRO A 125 2.20 0.55 -0.83
CA PRO A 125 3.57 0.24 -0.46
C PRO A 125 4.53 1.30 -0.99
N ASN A 126 5.46 1.76 -0.15
CA ASN A 126 6.52 2.67 -0.53
C ASN A 126 7.66 1.91 -1.26
N MET A 127 7.33 1.31 -2.40
CA MET A 127 8.21 0.44 -3.17
C MET A 127 8.37 0.97 -4.59
N ASN A 128 9.62 1.12 -5.01
CA ASN A 128 9.94 1.36 -6.42
C ASN A 128 9.69 0.08 -7.22
N PHE A 129 9.36 0.24 -8.49
CA PHE A 129 9.17 -0.87 -9.42
C PHE A 129 9.86 -0.57 -10.75
N THR A 130 9.97 -1.60 -11.59
CA THR A 130 10.51 -1.44 -12.93
C THR A 130 9.49 -1.88 -13.95
N VAL A 131 9.53 -1.24 -15.12
CA VAL A 131 8.77 -1.67 -16.30
C VAL A 131 9.77 -1.90 -17.42
N GLY A 132 9.74 -3.10 -17.99
CA GLY A 132 10.60 -3.50 -19.09
C GLY A 132 9.86 -3.51 -20.42
N GLY A 133 10.56 -3.16 -21.51
CA GLY A 133 10.06 -3.27 -22.87
C GLY A 133 11.17 -3.02 -23.90
N ALA A 134 11.18 -3.81 -24.99
CA ALA A 134 12.10 -3.65 -26.12
C ALA A 134 13.60 -3.51 -25.74
N GLY A 135 14.07 -4.28 -24.75
CA GLY A 135 15.47 -4.27 -24.31
C GLY A 135 15.85 -3.16 -23.32
N PHE A 136 14.91 -2.32 -22.91
CA PHE A 136 15.12 -1.28 -21.89
C PHE A 136 14.29 -1.57 -20.64
N VAL A 137 14.84 -1.19 -19.48
CA VAL A 137 14.16 -1.23 -18.18
C VAL A 137 14.16 0.17 -17.59
N SER A 138 12.99 0.68 -17.24
CA SER A 138 12.83 1.98 -16.59
C SER A 138 12.37 1.78 -15.15
N GLY A 139 12.99 2.49 -14.22
CA GLY A 139 12.63 2.51 -12.80
C GLY A 139 11.61 3.60 -12.49
N PHE A 140 10.62 3.27 -11.67
CA PHE A 140 9.55 4.16 -11.25
C PHE A 140 9.42 4.16 -9.72
N GLY A 141 9.07 5.32 -9.16
CA GLY A 141 8.64 5.43 -7.77
C GLY A 141 7.28 4.78 -7.53
N PRO A 142 6.86 4.64 -6.26
CA PRO A 142 5.57 4.06 -5.91
C PRO A 142 4.41 4.84 -6.57
N PRO A 143 3.41 4.14 -7.14
CA PRO A 143 2.30 4.75 -7.87
C PRO A 143 1.29 5.37 -6.89
N ARG A 144 1.57 6.56 -6.36
CA ARG A 144 0.65 7.22 -5.42
C ARG A 144 -0.64 7.66 -6.14
N PRO A 145 -1.82 7.09 -5.82
CA PRO A 145 -3.06 7.39 -6.53
C PRO A 145 -3.41 8.88 -6.43
N VAL A 146 -4.02 9.43 -7.48
CA VAL A 146 -4.61 10.78 -7.46
C VAL A 146 -5.75 10.77 -6.44
N GLY A 147 -5.72 11.64 -5.44
CA GLY A 147 -6.82 11.77 -4.48
C GLY A 147 -7.56 13.08 -4.67
N VAL A 148 -8.85 13.06 -4.97
CA VAL A 148 -9.62 14.30 -5.20
C VAL A 148 -10.85 14.33 -4.31
N VAL A 149 -11.19 15.51 -3.80
CA VAL A 149 -12.51 15.77 -3.19
C VAL A 149 -13.33 16.57 -4.18
N PHE A 150 -14.51 16.07 -4.55
CA PHE A 150 -15.47 16.76 -5.39
C PHE A 150 -16.74 17.06 -4.60
N ALA A 151 -17.18 18.31 -4.59
CA ALA A 151 -18.41 18.71 -3.92
C ALA A 151 -19.39 19.39 -4.88
N TYR A 152 -20.69 19.11 -4.74
CA TYR A 152 -21.73 19.77 -5.53
C TYR A 152 -22.05 21.19 -5.06
N SER A 153 -21.83 21.48 -3.78
CA SER A 153 -21.93 22.81 -3.18
C SER A 153 -21.08 22.92 -1.93
N ALA A 154 -20.76 24.13 -1.49
CA ALA A 154 -20.25 24.40 -0.16
C ALA A 154 -21.19 25.34 0.62
N GLY A 155 -21.48 25.01 1.88
CA GLY A 155 -22.18 25.92 2.80
C GLY A 155 -21.31 27.06 3.34
N ARG A 156 -20.16 27.33 2.70
CA ARG A 156 -19.09 28.22 3.18
C ARG A 156 -18.20 28.65 2.00
N THR A 157 -17.50 29.78 2.16
CA THR A 157 -16.68 30.35 1.07
C THR A 157 -15.42 29.52 0.77
N LEU A 158 -14.89 29.68 -0.45
CA LEU A 158 -13.63 29.04 -0.86
C LEU A 158 -12.46 29.40 0.06
N GLU A 159 -12.43 30.62 0.59
CA GLU A 159 -11.42 31.09 1.56
C GLU A 159 -11.51 30.30 2.87
N THR A 160 -12.74 30.06 3.35
CA THR A 160 -12.97 29.27 4.57
C THR A 160 -12.55 27.82 4.37
N VAL A 161 -12.85 27.24 3.20
CA VAL A 161 -12.42 25.88 2.85
C VAL A 161 -10.90 25.80 2.77
N ALA A 162 -10.25 26.73 2.07
CA ALA A 162 -8.79 26.77 1.93
C ALA A 162 -8.06 26.97 3.27
N GLN A 163 -8.62 27.77 4.17
CA GLN A 163 -8.07 27.92 5.52
C GLN A 163 -8.14 26.59 6.29
N GLN A 164 -9.24 25.84 6.17
CA GLN A 164 -9.32 24.51 6.78
C GLN A 164 -8.36 23.50 6.13
N VAL A 165 -8.19 23.54 4.80
CA VAL A 165 -7.19 22.71 4.08
C VAL A 165 -5.81 22.93 4.70
N ARG A 166 -5.41 24.19 4.91
CA ARG A 166 -4.12 24.51 5.55
C ARG A 166 -4.00 23.89 6.95
N THR A 167 -5.06 23.96 7.76
CA THR A 167 -5.08 23.36 9.09
C THR A 167 -4.99 21.84 9.04
N LEU A 168 -5.73 21.20 8.14
CA LEU A 168 -5.73 19.75 7.96
C LEU A 168 -4.37 19.26 7.44
N ASP A 169 -3.80 19.93 6.43
CA ASP A 169 -2.47 19.63 5.90
C ASP A 169 -1.39 19.68 6.98
N ALA A 170 -1.44 20.68 7.87
CA ALA A 170 -0.50 20.81 8.98
C ALA A 170 -0.65 19.74 10.06
N SER A 171 -1.81 19.09 10.14
CA SER A 171 -2.08 17.99 11.06
C SER A 171 -1.72 16.60 10.51
N LEU A 172 -1.41 16.50 9.21
CA LEU A 172 -1.03 15.23 8.60
C LEU A 172 0.40 14.84 8.98
N PRO A 173 0.66 13.55 9.26
CA PRO A 173 2.02 13.07 9.51
C PRO A 173 2.90 13.13 8.25
N ASP A 174 2.30 13.03 7.08
CA ASP A 174 2.95 13.17 5.78
C ASP A 174 2.02 13.95 4.83
N THR A 175 2.56 14.99 4.20
CA THR A 175 1.86 15.78 3.17
C THR A 175 1.39 14.90 2.02
N SER A 176 2.01 13.74 1.77
CA SER A 176 1.57 12.83 0.72
C SER A 176 0.16 12.27 0.89
N LEU A 177 -0.38 12.28 2.11
CA LEU A 177 -1.70 11.74 2.44
C LEU A 177 -2.86 12.69 2.15
N ARG A 178 -2.59 13.97 1.84
CA ARG A 178 -3.64 14.96 1.53
C ARG A 178 -4.41 14.62 0.25
N PRO A 179 -5.59 15.19 0.02
CA PRO A 179 -6.14 15.34 -1.33
C PRO A 179 -5.26 16.22 -2.21
N ASP A 180 -5.07 15.82 -3.46
CA ASP A 180 -4.30 16.53 -4.47
C ASP A 180 -4.92 17.89 -4.76
N PHE A 181 -6.25 17.94 -4.83
CA PHE A 181 -7.04 19.18 -4.92
C PHE A 181 -8.50 18.92 -4.53
N ILE A 182 -9.23 20.01 -4.31
CA ILE A 182 -10.65 20.02 -3.96
C ILE A 182 -11.39 20.84 -5.00
N ALA A 183 -12.43 20.28 -5.61
CA ALA A 183 -13.28 20.99 -6.56
C ALA A 183 -14.69 21.14 -5.98
N ILE A 184 -15.23 22.36 -6.01
CA ILE A 184 -16.60 22.66 -5.61
C ILE A 184 -17.34 23.17 -6.84
N LEU A 185 -18.31 22.39 -7.31
CA LEU A 185 -19.03 22.62 -8.56
C LEU A 185 -19.56 24.05 -8.61
N ASP A 186 -19.31 24.70 -9.73
CA ASP A 186 -19.72 26.07 -10.03
C ASP A 186 -19.22 27.16 -9.06
N GLU A 187 -18.26 26.83 -8.18
CA GLU A 187 -17.56 27.80 -7.32
C GLU A 187 -16.08 27.90 -7.74
N GLY A 188 -15.32 26.82 -7.59
CA GLY A 188 -13.88 26.86 -7.86
C GLY A 188 -13.11 25.61 -7.45
N ILE A 189 -11.78 25.70 -7.53
CA ILE A 189 -10.85 24.64 -7.12
C ILE A 189 -9.86 25.20 -6.11
N ILE A 190 -9.56 24.42 -5.07
CA ILE A 190 -8.51 24.69 -4.09
C ILE A 190 -7.41 23.65 -4.28
N GLY A 191 -6.18 24.10 -4.50
CA GLY A 191 -5.03 23.23 -4.71
C GLY A 191 -4.12 23.70 -5.86
N PRO A 192 -3.01 22.98 -6.07
CA PRO A 192 -1.93 23.39 -6.94
C PRO A 192 -2.36 23.55 -8.40
N THR A 193 -1.70 24.49 -9.08
CA THR A 193 -1.90 24.75 -10.51
C THR A 193 -1.03 23.85 -11.39
N ALA A 194 0.22 23.64 -10.98
CA ALA A 194 1.15 22.72 -11.62
C ALA A 194 0.74 21.25 -11.38
N ALA A 195 1.29 20.35 -12.18
CA ALA A 195 1.11 18.93 -11.94
C ALA A 195 1.91 18.51 -10.68
N LEU A 196 1.34 17.66 -9.84
CA LEU A 196 2.06 17.14 -8.67
C LEU A 196 3.01 16.02 -9.06
N ARG A 197 2.60 15.16 -10.00
CA ARG A 197 3.38 13.99 -10.44
C ARG A 197 4.22 14.28 -11.67
N GLU A 198 5.49 13.93 -11.59
CA GLU A 198 6.42 13.92 -12.70
C GLU A 198 6.13 12.74 -13.64
N SER A 199 5.86 13.06 -14.90
CA SER A 199 5.61 12.04 -15.92
C SER A 199 6.87 11.19 -16.12
N GLY A 200 6.70 9.87 -16.20
CA GLY A 200 7.79 8.94 -16.45
C GLY A 200 8.60 8.52 -15.20
N SER A 201 8.25 9.00 -14.00
CA SER A 201 8.96 8.59 -12.76
C SER A 201 8.05 8.28 -11.58
N ASN A 202 6.77 8.67 -11.63
CA ASN A 202 5.82 8.66 -10.50
C ASN A 202 6.25 9.50 -9.28
N ARG A 203 7.35 10.26 -9.38
CA ARG A 203 7.81 11.11 -8.29
C ARG A 203 6.86 12.29 -8.11
N ILE A 204 6.66 12.71 -6.87
CA ILE A 204 5.86 13.88 -6.56
C ILE A 204 6.79 15.06 -6.29
N SER A 205 6.58 16.15 -7.02
CA SER A 205 7.22 17.43 -6.75
C SER A 205 6.25 18.28 -5.92
N TRP A 206 6.49 18.34 -4.61
CA TRP A 206 5.63 19.08 -3.71
C TRP A 206 5.84 20.59 -3.86
N PRO A 207 4.80 21.36 -4.24
CA PRO A 207 4.92 22.79 -4.36
C PRO A 207 4.86 23.46 -2.98
N SER A 208 5.04 24.79 -2.95
CA SER A 208 4.95 25.55 -1.71
C SER A 208 3.57 25.42 -1.04
N VAL A 209 3.52 25.65 0.28
CA VAL A 209 2.26 25.67 1.05
C VAL A 209 1.25 26.65 0.44
N ALA A 210 1.71 27.77 -0.13
CA ALA A 210 0.84 28.73 -0.80
C ALA A 210 0.18 28.16 -2.07
N GLU A 211 0.93 27.44 -2.92
CA GLU A 211 0.37 26.79 -4.10
C GLU A 211 -0.57 25.62 -3.73
N LEU A 212 -0.23 24.88 -2.69
CA LEU A 212 -1.05 23.80 -2.13
C LEU A 212 -2.42 24.27 -1.61
N ASN A 213 -2.54 25.53 -1.21
CA ASN A 213 -3.77 26.15 -0.70
C ASN A 213 -4.37 27.18 -1.67
N LYS A 214 -3.90 27.20 -2.92
CA LYS A 214 -4.29 28.22 -3.89
C LYS A 214 -5.76 28.10 -4.27
N ILE A 215 -6.48 29.20 -4.10
CA ILE A 215 -7.88 29.32 -4.49
C ILE A 215 -7.96 29.74 -5.96
N ARG A 216 -8.79 29.02 -6.72
CA ARG A 216 -9.11 29.33 -8.11
C ARG A 216 -10.62 29.45 -8.25
N PRO A 217 -11.18 30.67 -8.14
CA PRO A 217 -12.59 30.89 -8.43
C PRO A 217 -12.80 30.73 -9.92
N LEU A 218 -13.68 29.80 -10.29
CA LEU A 218 -13.87 29.39 -11.70
C LEU A 218 -15.34 29.46 -12.12
N GLY A 219 -16.27 29.55 -11.17
CA GLY A 219 -17.69 29.59 -11.47
C GLY A 219 -18.10 28.41 -12.35
N ILE A 220 -18.87 28.70 -13.40
CA ILE A 220 -19.34 27.74 -14.41
C ILE A 220 -18.23 26.93 -15.12
N HIS A 221 -16.96 27.30 -14.98
CA HIS A 221 -15.83 26.60 -15.58
C HIS A 221 -15.18 25.57 -14.66
N THR A 222 -15.65 25.41 -13.43
CA THR A 222 -15.07 24.45 -12.46
C THR A 222 -15.02 23.04 -13.02
N TRP A 223 -16.11 22.53 -13.60
CA TRP A 223 -16.16 21.17 -14.16
C TRP A 223 -15.09 20.94 -15.24
N MET A 224 -14.94 21.87 -16.18
CA MET A 224 -13.93 21.78 -17.23
C MET A 224 -12.52 21.74 -16.66
N ARG A 225 -12.22 22.61 -15.68
CA ARG A 225 -10.90 22.63 -15.04
C ARG A 225 -10.64 21.40 -14.19
N PHE A 226 -11.65 20.89 -13.50
CA PHE A 226 -11.57 19.63 -12.76
C PHE A 226 -11.19 18.48 -13.70
N CYS A 227 -11.89 18.30 -14.82
CA CYS A 227 -11.61 17.23 -15.77
C CYS A 227 -10.19 17.33 -16.35
N LEU A 228 -9.76 18.53 -16.76
CA LEU A 228 -8.43 18.75 -17.32
C LEU A 228 -7.32 18.47 -16.30
N GLN A 229 -7.50 18.92 -15.05
CA GLN A 229 -6.52 18.70 -14.00
C GLN A 229 -6.46 17.22 -13.59
N LEU A 230 -7.61 16.57 -13.41
CA LEU A 230 -7.69 15.14 -13.11
C LEU A 230 -7.01 14.32 -14.21
N THR A 231 -7.37 14.55 -15.47
CA THR A 231 -6.78 13.82 -16.61
C THR A 231 -5.27 13.99 -16.68
N ARG A 232 -4.76 15.21 -16.42
CA ARG A 232 -3.33 15.49 -16.38
C ARG A 232 -2.62 14.68 -15.30
N GLU A 233 -3.16 14.64 -14.08
CA GLU A 233 -2.56 13.87 -12.97
C GLU A 233 -2.60 12.36 -13.24
N LEU A 234 -3.73 11.84 -13.76
CA LEU A 234 -3.86 10.42 -14.08
C LEU A 234 -2.88 10.01 -15.20
N ASN A 235 -2.68 10.85 -16.21
CA ASN A 235 -1.76 10.58 -17.32
C ASN A 235 -0.29 10.57 -16.90
N SER A 236 0.07 11.18 -15.76
CA SER A 236 1.43 11.13 -15.21
C SER A 236 1.76 9.79 -14.53
N ILE A 237 0.76 8.98 -14.19
CA ILE A 237 0.95 7.74 -13.42
C ILE A 237 1.24 6.56 -14.34
N THR A 238 2.37 5.91 -14.06
CA THR A 238 2.66 4.54 -14.51
C THR A 238 2.30 3.58 -13.40
N LEU A 239 1.56 2.52 -13.72
CA LEU A 239 1.16 1.50 -12.74
C LEU A 239 2.20 0.35 -12.71
N PRO A 240 2.44 -0.27 -11.54
CA PRO A 240 3.29 -1.44 -11.40
C PRO A 240 2.62 -2.67 -12.05
N PRO A 241 3.41 -3.72 -12.36
CA PRO A 241 2.85 -4.99 -12.80
C PRO A 241 1.94 -5.57 -11.70
N PHE A 242 0.76 -6.03 -12.10
CA PHE A 242 -0.16 -6.73 -11.22
C PHE A 242 0.17 -8.22 -11.20
N GLU A 243 0.54 -8.74 -10.04
CA GLU A 243 0.92 -10.14 -9.83
C GLU A 243 -0.11 -10.85 -8.93
N LEU A 244 -1.00 -11.64 -9.54
CA LEU A 244 -2.10 -12.31 -8.82
C LEU A 244 -1.61 -13.23 -7.68
N LEU A 245 -0.46 -13.90 -7.86
CA LEU A 245 0.11 -14.80 -6.85
C LEU A 245 0.44 -14.09 -5.53
N ARG A 246 0.76 -12.79 -5.55
CA ARG A 246 0.98 -12.03 -4.31
C ARG A 246 -0.29 -11.91 -3.48
N TYR A 247 -1.45 -11.86 -4.14
CA TYR A 247 -2.74 -11.81 -3.47
C TYR A 247 -3.16 -13.17 -2.93
N LEU A 248 -2.74 -14.27 -3.57
CA LEU A 248 -2.92 -15.63 -3.01
C LEU A 248 -2.09 -15.83 -1.74
N GLN A 249 -0.93 -15.18 -1.64
CA GLN A 249 0.00 -15.25 -0.51
C GLN A 249 -0.13 -14.07 0.47
N MET A 250 -1.33 -13.48 0.57
CA MET A 250 -1.57 -12.37 1.50
C MET A 250 -1.32 -12.81 2.95
N PRO A 251 -0.79 -11.92 3.81
CA PRO A 251 -0.70 -12.18 5.25
C PRO A 251 -2.06 -12.43 5.88
N ASP A 252 -2.12 -13.36 6.82
CA ASP A 252 -3.24 -13.48 7.74
C ASP A 252 -3.26 -12.30 8.72
N ILE A 253 -4.45 -11.90 9.13
CA ILE A 253 -4.62 -10.91 10.21
C ILE A 253 -4.81 -11.68 11.52
N VAL A 254 -3.79 -11.66 12.38
CA VAL A 254 -3.84 -12.25 13.73
C VAL A 254 -3.81 -11.11 14.75
N LYS A 255 -4.99 -10.75 15.26
CA LYS A 255 -5.24 -9.52 16.04
C LYS A 255 -4.69 -8.27 15.35
N LYS A 256 -3.56 -7.74 15.83
CA LYS A 256 -2.90 -6.52 15.34
C LYS A 256 -1.79 -6.81 14.33
N HIS A 257 -1.36 -8.07 14.22
CA HIS A 257 -0.23 -8.49 13.41
C HIS A 257 -0.68 -9.05 12.07
N ARG A 258 0.11 -8.77 11.04
CA ARG A 258 -0.02 -9.33 9.70
C ARG A 258 1.05 -10.38 9.49
N VAL A 259 0.65 -11.65 9.45
CA VAL A 259 1.57 -12.77 9.53
C VAL A 259 1.53 -13.62 8.26
N ARG A 260 2.69 -13.92 7.69
CA ARG A 260 2.84 -14.89 6.58
C ARG A 260 3.76 -16.03 6.98
N ASN A 261 3.56 -17.16 6.30
CA ASN A 261 4.38 -18.36 6.42
C ASN A 261 4.40 -18.89 7.86
N HIS A 262 3.25 -18.81 8.56
CA HIS A 262 3.10 -19.21 9.95
C HIS A 262 2.18 -20.42 10.13
N ASP A 263 1.64 -20.97 9.04
CA ASP A 263 0.54 -21.92 9.01
C ASP A 263 0.87 -23.27 8.35
N ARG A 264 2.16 -23.49 8.07
CA ARG A 264 2.68 -24.61 7.27
C ARG A 264 3.59 -25.54 8.06
N PHE A 265 3.55 -25.49 9.39
CA PHE A 265 4.38 -26.38 10.18
C PHE A 265 3.81 -27.79 10.13
N ALA A 266 4.53 -28.71 9.49
CA ALA A 266 4.16 -30.12 9.50
C ALA A 266 4.68 -30.80 10.76
N ARG A 267 3.82 -31.50 11.50
CA ARG A 267 4.23 -32.50 12.50
C ARG A 267 3.71 -33.88 12.08
N GLY A 268 4.59 -34.88 12.16
CA GLY A 268 4.32 -36.27 11.73
C GLY A 268 5.08 -36.68 10.47
N LYS A 269 4.93 -37.94 10.05
CA LYS A 269 5.57 -38.49 8.83
C LYS A 269 4.51 -39.05 7.87
N GLY A 270 4.67 -38.80 6.57
CA GLY A 270 3.87 -39.40 5.50
C GLY A 270 2.46 -38.81 5.36
N ALA A 271 1.54 -39.60 4.79
CA ALA A 271 0.17 -39.18 4.42
C ALA A 271 -0.76 -38.80 5.60
N GLY A 272 -0.28 -38.84 6.85
CA GLY A 272 -0.99 -38.41 8.06
C GLY A 272 -0.34 -37.21 8.76
N ALA A 273 0.57 -36.49 8.08
CA ALA A 273 1.17 -35.28 8.61
C ALA A 273 0.10 -34.19 8.78
N LYS A 274 0.01 -33.65 10.00
CA LYS A 274 -0.90 -32.55 10.35
C LYS A 274 -0.18 -31.22 10.19
N SER A 275 -0.90 -30.25 9.66
CA SER A 275 -0.48 -28.85 9.52
C SER A 275 -0.82 -28.08 10.79
N TYR A 276 0.10 -27.22 11.21
CA TYR A 276 -0.07 -26.35 12.37
C TYR A 276 0.25 -24.91 12.00
N LYS A 277 -0.43 -23.98 12.68
CA LYS A 277 -0.13 -22.55 12.63
C LYS A 277 0.25 -21.98 13.99
N LEU A 278 0.99 -20.87 13.98
CA LEU A 278 1.28 -20.12 15.20
C LEU A 278 -0.01 -19.63 15.84
N THR A 279 -0.11 -19.79 17.16
CA THR A 279 -1.13 -19.12 17.95
C THR A 279 -0.81 -17.63 18.07
N GLU A 280 -1.83 -16.86 18.44
CA GLU A 280 -1.66 -15.43 18.69
C GLU A 280 -0.62 -15.14 19.78
N SER A 281 -0.66 -15.90 20.88
CA SER A 281 0.32 -15.78 21.97
C SER A 281 1.74 -16.09 21.48
N ALA A 282 1.90 -17.07 20.59
CA ALA A 282 3.21 -17.39 20.00
C ALA A 282 3.75 -16.23 19.16
N ILE A 283 2.90 -15.61 18.35
CA ILE A 283 3.27 -14.44 17.54
C ILE A 283 3.68 -13.27 18.44
N GLU A 284 2.94 -12.98 19.51
CA GLU A 284 3.30 -11.92 20.44
C GLU A 284 4.63 -12.21 21.18
N LYS A 285 4.85 -13.45 21.61
CA LYS A 285 6.14 -13.91 22.18
C LYS A 285 7.29 -13.71 21.18
N ILE A 286 7.11 -14.11 19.92
CA ILE A 286 8.14 -13.97 18.88
C ILE A 286 8.50 -12.51 18.67
N VAL A 287 7.51 -11.62 18.56
CA VAL A 287 7.74 -10.18 18.38
C VAL A 287 8.44 -9.56 19.60
N ALA A 288 8.10 -10.01 20.81
CA ALA A 288 8.66 -9.48 22.05
C ALA A 288 10.10 -9.94 22.34
N ASP A 289 10.40 -11.23 22.12
CA ASP A 289 11.65 -11.84 22.59
C ASP A 289 12.67 -12.10 21.46
N ALA A 290 12.32 -11.82 20.21
CA ALA A 290 13.29 -11.96 19.11
C ALA A 290 14.43 -10.95 19.23
N VAL A 291 15.63 -11.37 18.86
CA VAL A 291 16.83 -10.55 18.88
C VAL A 291 17.12 -9.98 17.49
N GLY A 292 17.33 -8.67 17.40
CA GLY A 292 17.56 -7.97 16.15
C GLY A 292 17.32 -6.45 16.24
N PRO A 293 17.31 -5.74 15.11
CA PRO A 293 17.63 -6.26 13.77
C PRO A 293 19.13 -6.60 13.64
N MET A 294 19.43 -7.71 12.97
CA MET A 294 20.80 -8.05 12.50
C MET A 294 20.79 -8.21 10.99
N MET A 295 21.94 -8.09 10.33
CA MET A 295 22.01 -8.34 8.89
C MET A 295 21.88 -9.83 8.62
N PHE A 296 21.24 -10.19 7.50
CA PHE A 296 21.09 -11.59 7.13
C PHE A 296 22.44 -12.31 6.99
N ARG A 297 23.48 -11.63 6.50
CA ARG A 297 24.87 -12.16 6.50
C ARG A 297 25.38 -12.56 7.89
N ASP A 298 25.04 -11.79 8.92
CA ASP A 298 25.50 -12.05 10.29
C ASP A 298 24.76 -13.26 10.87
N TYR A 299 23.46 -13.37 10.56
CA TYR A 299 22.66 -14.54 10.89
C TYR A 299 23.18 -15.83 10.22
N LEU A 300 23.46 -15.77 8.91
CA LEU A 300 24.03 -16.91 8.17
C LEU A 300 25.36 -17.34 8.77
N SER A 301 26.22 -16.36 9.10
CA SER A 301 27.50 -16.61 9.76
C SER A 301 27.31 -17.25 11.15
N MET A 302 26.36 -16.76 11.94
CA MET A 302 26.00 -17.30 13.27
C MET A 302 25.49 -18.75 13.18
N LYS A 303 24.79 -19.11 12.10
CA LYS A 303 24.25 -20.47 11.87
C LYS A 303 25.20 -21.35 11.04
N HIS A 304 26.39 -20.87 10.68
CA HIS A 304 27.34 -21.55 9.79
C HIS A 304 26.74 -21.97 8.43
N ILE A 305 25.84 -21.15 7.89
CA ILE A 305 25.19 -21.37 6.60
C ILE A 305 25.98 -20.64 5.51
N PRO A 306 26.41 -21.32 4.42
CA PRO A 306 27.11 -20.67 3.32
C PRO A 306 26.19 -19.69 2.57
N ASN A 307 26.73 -18.54 2.17
CA ASN A 307 26.01 -17.47 1.48
C ASN A 307 26.21 -17.47 -0.05
N GLN A 308 26.74 -18.55 -0.62
CA GLN A 308 27.06 -18.63 -2.05
C GLN A 308 25.81 -18.47 -2.91
N GLY A 309 25.88 -17.57 -3.91
CA GLY A 309 24.78 -17.32 -4.85
C GLY A 309 23.76 -16.27 -4.39
N MET A 310 23.89 -15.73 -3.17
CA MET A 310 23.04 -14.64 -2.68
C MET A 310 23.55 -13.28 -3.15
N SER A 311 22.64 -12.37 -3.47
CA SER A 311 22.96 -10.98 -3.82
C SER A 311 23.29 -10.15 -2.58
N GLU A 312 24.10 -9.08 -2.75
CA GLU A 312 24.41 -8.14 -1.66
C GLU A 312 23.15 -7.57 -0.98
N LYS A 313 22.10 -7.30 -1.77
CA LYS A 313 20.82 -6.81 -1.27
C LYS A 313 20.12 -7.80 -0.33
N GLU A 314 20.23 -9.10 -0.61
CA GLU A 314 19.67 -10.14 0.26
C GLU A 314 20.48 -10.29 1.54
N LEU A 315 21.80 -10.19 1.43
CA LEU A 315 22.72 -10.29 2.58
C LEU A 315 22.62 -9.10 3.54
N ASP A 316 22.27 -7.92 3.04
CA ASP A 316 22.04 -6.70 3.81
C ASP A 316 20.60 -6.54 4.29
N ALA A 317 19.74 -7.54 4.09
CA ALA A 317 18.38 -7.50 4.59
C ALA A 317 18.38 -7.58 6.13
N PRO A 318 17.68 -6.68 6.84
CA PRO A 318 17.52 -6.77 8.29
C PRO A 318 16.58 -7.92 8.65
N ILE A 319 16.99 -8.75 9.61
CA ILE A 319 16.22 -9.88 10.11
C ILE A 319 16.20 -9.91 11.64
N TRP A 320 15.20 -10.58 12.19
CA TRP A 320 15.06 -10.88 13.61
C TRP A 320 15.23 -12.37 13.84
N HIS A 321 15.91 -12.76 14.92
CA HIS A 321 16.09 -14.17 15.27
C HIS A 321 15.39 -14.49 16.59
N TYR A 322 14.50 -15.49 16.58
CA TYR A 322 13.83 -15.98 17.78
C TYR A 322 14.38 -17.36 18.18
N SER A 323 15.10 -17.41 19.30
CA SER A 323 15.61 -18.63 19.92
C SER A 323 15.74 -18.44 21.45
N PRO A 324 14.63 -18.57 22.21
CA PRO A 324 14.63 -18.34 23.66
C PRO A 324 15.53 -19.29 24.46
N GLN A 325 16.01 -20.40 23.88
CA GLN A 325 16.88 -21.39 24.54
C GLN A 325 18.36 -21.34 24.09
N GLY A 326 18.81 -20.24 23.50
CA GLY A 326 20.24 -19.91 23.33
C GLY A 326 20.67 -19.77 21.88
N VAL A 327 21.07 -18.55 21.49
CA VAL A 327 22.46 -18.09 21.30
C VAL A 327 22.39 -16.56 21.38
N THR A 328 23.11 -15.96 22.33
CA THR A 328 23.31 -14.50 22.39
C THR A 328 24.10 -14.09 21.14
N PRO A 329 23.63 -13.15 20.31
CA PRO A 329 24.43 -12.70 19.19
C PRO A 329 25.71 -12.01 19.69
N PRO A 330 26.82 -12.09 18.95
CA PRO A 330 27.94 -11.19 19.20
C PRO A 330 27.45 -9.73 19.08
N ALA A 331 27.95 -8.85 19.94
CA ALA A 331 27.57 -7.45 19.96
C ALA A 331 27.72 -6.83 18.55
N ALA A 332 26.61 -6.32 17.99
CA ALA A 332 26.61 -5.62 16.72
C ALA A 332 27.48 -4.36 16.84
N THR A 333 28.62 -4.35 16.15
CA THR A 333 29.41 -3.13 15.98
C THR A 333 29.09 -2.60 14.58
N LEU A 334 28.39 -1.47 14.50
CA LEU A 334 28.23 -0.72 13.23
C LEU A 334 29.63 -0.26 12.75
N PRO A 335 29.95 -0.30 11.44
CA PRO A 335 31.25 0.17 10.98
C PRO A 335 31.30 1.72 10.90
N ALA A 336 32.35 2.29 11.47
CA ALA A 336 32.92 3.58 11.04
C ALA A 336 34.09 3.30 10.05
N PRO A 337 34.51 4.25 9.19
CA PRO A 337 35.31 3.96 8.00
C PRO A 337 36.78 3.59 8.30
N ALA A 338 37.36 2.68 7.49
CA ALA A 338 38.79 2.27 7.46
C ALA A 338 39.67 3.32 6.72
N PRO A 339 41.04 3.31 6.74
CA PRO A 339 42.04 2.23 7.01
C PRO A 339 43.32 2.74 7.79
N PRO A 340 44.56 2.14 7.79
CA PRO A 340 45.09 0.90 7.17
C PRO A 340 45.92 -0.08 8.07
N ALA A 341 46.31 -1.19 7.42
CA ALA A 341 46.90 -2.49 7.80
C ALA A 341 48.13 -2.58 8.74
N GLU A 342 48.26 -3.73 9.42
CA GLU A 342 49.47 -4.58 9.52
C GLU A 342 49.16 -5.97 10.16
N ALA A 343 49.94 -6.99 9.82
CA ALA A 343 49.98 -8.37 10.38
C ALA A 343 51.47 -8.74 10.65
N PRO A 344 51.90 -9.88 11.22
CA PRO A 344 51.20 -11.06 11.81
C PRO A 344 51.80 -11.51 13.20
N ASP A 345 51.38 -12.64 13.79
CA ASP A 345 52.23 -13.85 14.04
C ASP A 345 51.48 -14.99 14.80
N ALA A 346 52.01 -16.20 14.68
CA ALA A 346 51.43 -17.52 14.90
C ALA A 346 51.53 -18.11 16.33
N ALA A 347 50.69 -19.11 16.64
CA ALA A 347 51.02 -20.22 17.56
C ALA A 347 50.14 -21.47 17.32
N ALA A 348 50.75 -22.65 17.50
CA ALA A 348 50.30 -23.99 17.07
C ALA A 348 49.54 -24.80 18.19
N PRO A 349 49.06 -26.04 17.92
CA PRO A 349 47.80 -26.60 18.45
C PRO A 349 47.95 -27.65 19.58
N PRO A 350 46.82 -28.19 20.13
CA PRO A 350 46.75 -29.61 20.49
C PRO A 350 45.35 -30.24 20.22
N PRO A 351 45.10 -31.53 20.57
CA PRO A 351 45.25 -32.71 19.72
C PRO A 351 43.92 -33.30 19.22
N ALA A 352 44.02 -34.23 18.27
CA ALA A 352 42.91 -34.89 17.58
C ALA A 352 42.01 -35.74 18.49
N ALA A 353 40.70 -35.50 18.40
CA ALA A 353 39.64 -36.41 18.85
C ALA A 353 38.91 -37.00 17.62
N GLN A 354 38.56 -38.28 17.72
CA GLN A 354 38.02 -39.16 16.67
C GLN A 354 36.72 -38.64 16.01
N PRO A 355 36.42 -39.05 14.76
CA PRO A 355 35.33 -38.48 13.98
C PRO A 355 33.97 -38.89 14.57
N ALA A 356 33.21 -37.90 15.04
CA ALA A 356 31.79 -38.05 15.30
C ALA A 356 31.06 -38.27 13.96
N ALA A 357 30.14 -39.23 13.94
CA ALA A 357 29.26 -39.52 12.81
C ALA A 357 28.59 -38.23 12.29
N PRO A 358 28.33 -38.10 10.97
CA PRO A 358 27.72 -36.90 10.41
C PRO A 358 26.35 -36.69 11.05
N ARG A 359 26.27 -35.68 11.92
CA ARG A 359 24.98 -35.14 12.37
C ARG A 359 24.29 -34.58 11.15
N LEU A 360 23.07 -35.04 10.87
CA LEU A 360 22.17 -34.37 9.94
C LEU A 360 22.12 -32.86 10.29
N PRO A 361 22.20 -31.94 9.30
CA PRO A 361 22.12 -30.52 9.60
C PRO A 361 20.78 -30.24 10.30
N ALA A 362 20.85 -29.51 11.42
CA ALA A 362 19.66 -28.97 12.06
C ALA A 362 18.87 -28.20 11.00
N ALA A 363 17.57 -28.50 10.86
CA ALA A 363 16.73 -27.80 9.90
C ALA A 363 16.90 -26.28 10.12
N PRO A 364 17.07 -25.48 9.05
CA PRO A 364 17.21 -24.03 9.20
C PRO A 364 15.99 -23.48 9.93
N ASP A 365 16.19 -22.44 10.76
CA ASP A 365 15.08 -21.75 11.42
C ASP A 365 14.04 -21.33 10.35
N TRP A 366 12.77 -21.39 10.70
CA TRP A 366 11.70 -21.13 9.75
C TRP A 366 11.45 -19.63 9.61
N PRO A 367 11.45 -19.06 8.39
CA PRO A 367 11.17 -17.65 8.20
C PRO A 367 9.67 -17.37 8.33
N VAL A 368 9.28 -16.62 9.36
CA VAL A 368 7.94 -16.08 9.56
C VAL A 368 7.98 -14.58 9.28
N PHE A 369 7.04 -14.08 8.49
CA PHE A 369 6.98 -12.63 8.21
C PHE A 369 5.89 -12.00 9.07
N ILE A 370 6.25 -11.05 9.93
CA ILE A 370 5.33 -10.37 10.83
C ILE A 370 5.47 -8.87 10.58
N ASP A 371 4.37 -8.22 10.19
CA ASP A 371 4.29 -6.76 9.94
C ASP A 371 5.35 -6.21 8.97
N GLY A 372 5.73 -7.04 7.99
CA GLY A 372 6.73 -6.70 6.97
C GLY A 372 8.18 -6.91 7.41
N GLN A 373 8.42 -7.42 8.62
CA GLN A 373 9.72 -7.85 9.11
C GLN A 373 9.87 -9.37 8.96
N THR A 374 11.11 -9.85 8.80
CA THR A 374 11.43 -11.28 8.69
C THR A 374 11.96 -11.79 10.02
N TYR A 375 11.30 -12.80 10.59
CA TYR A 375 11.68 -13.49 11.82
C TYR A 375 12.11 -14.91 11.49
N TYR A 376 13.37 -15.25 11.78
CA TYR A 376 13.86 -16.63 11.72
C TYR A 376 13.58 -17.31 13.06
N VAL A 377 12.54 -18.14 13.07
CA VAL A 377 12.00 -18.81 14.27
C VAL A 377 12.55 -20.21 14.36
N ASN A 378 13.27 -20.51 15.44
CA ASN A 378 13.67 -21.88 15.73
C ASN A 378 12.42 -22.71 16.09
N LEU A 379 11.99 -23.60 15.19
CA LEU A 379 10.78 -24.40 15.42
C LEU A 379 10.89 -25.35 16.62
N ALA A 380 12.11 -25.74 17.01
CA ALA A 380 12.32 -26.58 18.17
C ALA A 380 12.11 -25.84 19.51
N SER A 381 12.08 -24.50 19.50
CA SER A 381 11.82 -23.70 20.70
C SER A 381 10.34 -23.36 20.91
N LEU A 382 9.44 -23.78 20.01
CA LEU A 382 8.00 -23.55 20.16
C LEU A 382 7.36 -24.64 21.04
N GLU A 383 6.53 -24.22 21.98
CA GLU A 383 5.77 -25.11 22.86
C GLU A 383 4.54 -25.70 22.14
N GLU A 384 3.86 -26.70 22.73
CA GLU A 384 2.64 -27.26 22.12
C GLU A 384 1.51 -26.21 22.04
N ASP A 385 1.36 -25.37 23.07
CA ASP A 385 0.36 -24.30 23.13
C ASP A 385 0.66 -23.12 22.19
N ASP A 386 1.88 -23.07 21.62
CA ASP A 386 2.25 -22.08 20.61
C ASP A 386 1.71 -22.45 19.21
N LEU A 387 1.15 -23.66 19.05
CA LEU A 387 0.68 -24.19 17.78
C LEU A 387 -0.78 -24.65 17.86
N VAL A 388 -1.53 -24.36 16.81
CA VAL A 388 -2.90 -24.88 16.62
C VAL A 388 -3.00 -25.61 15.28
N GLU A 389 -3.66 -26.77 15.28
CA GLU A 389 -3.89 -27.56 14.07
C GLU A 389 -4.71 -26.76 13.04
N THR A 390 -4.42 -26.94 11.76
CA THR A 390 -5.07 -26.26 10.65
C THR A 390 -5.46 -27.26 9.57
N ASP A 391 -6.52 -26.95 8.82
CA ASP A 391 -6.96 -27.75 7.69
C ASP A 391 -6.20 -27.42 6.38
N VAL A 392 -5.16 -26.58 6.42
CA VAL A 392 -4.38 -26.19 5.24
C VAL A 392 -3.47 -27.34 4.79
N PRO A 393 -3.66 -27.92 3.61
CA PRO A 393 -2.84 -29.05 3.17
C PRO A 393 -1.37 -28.67 3.05
N VAL A 394 -0.46 -29.49 3.60
CA VAL A 394 0.99 -29.28 3.51
C VAL A 394 1.49 -29.23 2.05
N ALA A 395 0.75 -29.82 1.11
CA ALA A 395 1.13 -29.97 -0.29
C ALA A 395 0.81 -28.77 -1.20
N ASP A 396 -0.05 -27.84 -0.80
CA ASP A 396 -0.70 -26.93 -1.77
C ASP A 396 0.10 -25.67 -2.17
N PHE A 397 1.35 -25.50 -1.71
CA PHE A 397 2.07 -24.24 -1.93
C PHE A 397 3.59 -24.36 -2.14
N PHE A 398 4.11 -25.56 -2.43
CA PHE A 398 5.53 -25.81 -2.70
C PHE A 398 5.90 -25.84 -4.19
N GLU A 399 5.03 -25.36 -5.08
CA GLU A 399 5.37 -25.05 -6.49
C GLU A 399 5.47 -23.54 -6.75
#